data_AF-A0A951Q020-F1
#
_entry.id   AF-A0A951Q020-F1
#
_cell.length_a   1.000
_cell.length_b   1.000
_cell.length_c   1.000
_cell.angle_alpha   90.00
_cell.angle_beta   90.00
_cell.angle_gamma   90.00
#
_symmetry.space_group_name_H-M   'P 1'
#
loop_
_entity.id
_entity.type
_entity.pdbx_description
1 polymer ?
#
loop_
_entity_poly.entity_id
_entity_poly.type
_entity_poly.pdbx_seq_one_letter_code
_entity_poly.pdbx_strand_id
1 'polypeptide(L)'
;MPRKTRSSTVLEKTEKRLIGLKSINSNLDFGDSISLNHLTELTGQLRNQIDQYNMMLTDLDTAKGEIEILEKTIRETSERLVNGVASRYGKNSREYEMTGGVRKSDACGGLRLRIRKATITRLKSTADSKAASTQTA
;
A
#
# COMPACT_ATOMS: atom_id res chain seq x y z
N MET A 1 5.43 -5.45 -2.54
CA MET A 1 6.76 -6.02 -2.26
C MET A 1 6.67 -6.76 -0.93
N PRO A 2 7.20 -7.98 -0.84
CA PRO A 2 7.17 -8.77 0.39
C PRO A 2 7.93 -8.04 1.49
N ARG A 3 7.42 -8.09 2.73
CA ARG A 3 8.09 -7.46 3.87
C ARG A 3 9.37 -8.21 4.23
N LYS A 4 10.38 -7.48 4.70
CA LYS A 4 11.66 -8.08 5.09
C LYS A 4 11.48 -8.92 6.35
N THR A 5 11.95 -10.16 6.31
CA THR A 5 11.96 -11.06 7.46
C THR A 5 12.88 -10.54 8.57
N ARG A 6 12.55 -10.87 9.82
CA ARG A 6 13.36 -10.50 10.97
C ARG A 6 14.55 -11.44 11.08
N SER A 7 15.75 -10.88 11.13
CA SER A 7 16.98 -11.57 11.53
C SER A 7 17.53 -10.97 12.82
N SER A 8 18.29 -11.76 13.59
CA SER A 8 18.88 -11.33 14.85
C SER A 8 20.38 -11.58 14.84
N THR A 9 21.17 -10.51 14.90
CA THR A 9 22.63 -10.60 15.04
C THR A 9 23.05 -11.13 16.41
N VAL A 10 22.19 -10.99 17.42
CA VAL A 10 22.41 -11.54 18.76
C VAL A 10 22.42 -13.07 18.70
N LEU A 11 21.47 -13.65 17.98
CA LEU A 11 21.32 -15.10 17.79
C LEU A 11 22.58 -15.69 17.12
N GLU A 12 23.05 -15.09 16.02
CA GLU A 12 24.27 -15.53 15.34
C GLU A 12 25.51 -15.45 16.26
N LYS A 13 25.62 -14.38 17.05
CA LYS A 13 26.72 -14.21 18.01
C LYS A 13 26.65 -15.24 19.13
N THR A 14 25.45 -15.53 19.65
CA THR A 14 25.27 -16.53 20.72
C THR A 14 25.58 -17.93 20.26
N GLU A 15 25.24 -18.29 19.02
CA GLU A 15 25.60 -19.60 18.45
C GLU A 15 27.10 -19.79 18.32
N LYS A 16 27.80 -18.77 17.81
CA LYS A 16 29.28 -18.79 17.73
C LYS A 16 29.91 -18.95 19.12
N ARG A 17 29.38 -18.27 20.13
CA ARG A 17 29.82 -18.42 21.52
C ARG A 17 29.52 -19.80 22.07
N LEU A 18 28.34 -20.37 21.81
CA LEU A 18 27.98 -21.73 22.22
C LEU A 18 28.95 -22.77 21.68
N ILE A 19 29.36 -22.66 20.42
CA ILE A 19 30.35 -23.56 19.81
C ILE A 19 31.69 -23.44 20.55
N GLY A 20 32.14 -22.22 20.81
CA GLY A 20 33.36 -21.97 21.59
C GLY A 20 33.30 -22.55 23.01
N LEU A 21 32.21 -22.32 23.73
CA LEU A 21 32.01 -22.84 25.08
C LEU A 21 31.97 -24.38 25.12
N LYS A 22 31.27 -25.01 24.16
CA LYS A 22 31.21 -26.47 24.03
C LYS A 22 32.57 -27.10 23.76
N SER A 23 33.46 -26.39 23.04
CA SER A 23 34.81 -26.87 22.76
C SER A 23 35.72 -26.88 23.99
N ILE A 24 35.45 -26.01 24.98
CA ILE A 24 36.21 -25.94 26.23
C ILE A 24 35.75 -27.06 27.16
N ASN A 25 34.44 -27.13 27.42
CA ASN A 25 33.85 -28.19 28.23
C ASN A 25 32.37 -28.34 27.84
N SER A 26 31.97 -29.57 27.53
CA SER A 26 30.61 -29.87 27.05
C SER A 26 29.54 -29.71 28.14
N ASN A 27 29.90 -29.80 29.42
CA ASN A 27 28.99 -29.71 30.57
C ASN A 27 29.40 -28.56 31.50
N LEU A 28 29.53 -27.36 30.93
CA LEU A 28 29.88 -26.14 31.65
C LEU A 28 28.68 -25.63 32.45
N ASP A 29 28.77 -25.72 33.77
CA ASP A 29 27.75 -25.27 34.72
C ASP A 29 28.39 -24.43 35.83
N PHE A 30 27.92 -23.20 35.98
CA PHE A 30 28.33 -22.29 37.06
C PHE A 30 27.19 -22.06 38.09
N GLY A 31 26.11 -22.84 38.04
CA GLY A 31 24.96 -22.78 38.95
C GLY A 31 23.77 -21.95 38.44
N ASP A 32 22.57 -22.30 38.95
CA ASP A 32 21.20 -21.74 38.78
C ASP A 32 20.79 -21.19 37.39
N SER A 33 21.50 -20.18 36.88
CA SER A 33 21.16 -19.42 35.67
C SER A 33 22.33 -19.20 34.71
N ILE A 34 23.55 -19.64 35.07
CA ILE A 34 24.75 -19.45 34.26
C ILE A 34 25.26 -20.84 33.83
N SER A 35 24.40 -21.55 33.12
CA SER A 35 24.71 -22.87 32.56
C SER A 35 24.65 -22.84 31.04
N LEU A 36 25.47 -23.69 30.42
CA LEU A 36 25.46 -23.85 28.96
C LEU A 36 24.08 -24.33 28.48
N ASN A 37 23.42 -25.18 29.26
CA ASN A 37 22.06 -25.67 29.01
C ASN A 37 21.05 -24.53 28.99
N HIS A 38 21.06 -23.66 29.99
CA HIS A 38 20.13 -22.53 30.04
C HIS A 38 20.31 -21.58 28.84
N LEU A 39 21.55 -21.32 28.45
CA LEU A 39 21.83 -20.50 27.26
C LEU A 39 21.35 -21.18 25.97
N THR A 40 21.45 -22.50 25.85
CA THR A 40 20.89 -23.23 24.69
C THR A 40 19.37 -23.17 24.65
N GLU A 41 18.70 -23.27 25.79
CA GLU A 41 17.24 -23.15 25.89
C GLU A 41 16.77 -21.76 25.45
N LEU A 42 17.38 -20.69 25.99
CA LEU A 42 17.07 -19.31 25.60
C LEU A 42 17.33 -19.06 24.11
N THR A 43 18.40 -19.64 23.57
CA THR A 43 18.70 -19.56 22.14
C THR A 43 17.63 -20.25 21.30
N GLY A 44 17.16 -21.42 21.74
CA GLY A 44 16.04 -22.14 21.12
C GLY A 44 14.73 -21.36 21.17
N GLN A 45 14.40 -20.79 22.33
CA GLN A 45 13.23 -19.93 22.50
C GLN A 45 13.27 -18.71 21.57
N LEU A 46 14.42 -18.04 21.47
CA LEU A 46 14.59 -16.89 20.58
C LEU A 46 14.43 -17.27 19.10
N ARG A 47 14.99 -18.41 18.66
CA ARG A 47 14.80 -18.95 17.31
C ARG A 47 13.32 -19.18 17.01
N ASN A 48 12.64 -19.92 17.88
CA ASN A 48 11.21 -20.24 17.72
C ASN A 48 10.35 -18.97 17.63
N GLN A 49 10.63 -17.96 18.44
CA GLN A 49 9.90 -16.68 18.41
C GLN A 49 10.13 -15.91 17.11
N ILE A 50 11.37 -15.91 16.59
CA ILE A 50 11.68 -15.27 15.30
C ILE A 50 10.99 -16.01 14.15
N ASP A 51 10.99 -17.34 14.17
CA ASP A 51 10.34 -18.15 13.14
C ASP A 51 8.82 -17.95 13.14
N GLN A 52 8.19 -17.99 14.32
CA GLN A 52 6.76 -17.67 14.47
C GLN A 52 6.41 -16.28 13.96
N TYR A 53 7.23 -15.27 14.30
CA TYR A 53 7.04 -13.91 13.80
C TYR A 53 7.13 -13.86 12.27
N ASN A 54 8.13 -14.53 11.68
CA ASN A 54 8.32 -14.55 10.23
C ASN A 54 7.18 -15.31 9.52
N MET A 55 6.64 -16.37 10.11
CA MET A 55 5.45 -17.05 9.60
C MET A 55 4.21 -16.15 9.62
N MET A 56 3.95 -15.47 10.74
CA MET A 56 2.84 -14.51 10.81
C MET A 56 3.00 -13.37 9.80
N LEU A 57 4.24 -12.95 9.53
CA LEU A 57 4.52 -11.94 8.50
C LEU A 57 4.16 -12.45 7.09
N THR A 58 4.49 -13.70 6.77
CA THR A 58 4.10 -14.30 5.49
C THR A 58 2.60 -14.46 5.37
N ASP A 59 1.92 -14.89 6.44
CA ASP A 59 0.46 -15.05 6.47
C ASP A 59 -0.26 -13.70 6.32
N LEU A 60 0.31 -12.63 6.87
CA LEU A 60 -0.23 -11.29 6.68
C LEU A 60 -0.08 -10.85 5.21
N ASP A 61 1.08 -11.10 4.61
CA ASP A 61 1.33 -10.72 3.22
C ASP A 61 0.45 -11.52 2.24
N THR A 62 0.15 -12.79 2.51
CA THR A 62 -0.83 -13.57 1.74
C THR A 62 -2.24 -13.02 1.88
N ALA A 63 -2.70 -12.76 3.11
CA ALA A 63 -4.02 -12.18 3.37
C ALA A 63 -4.19 -10.82 2.68
N LYS A 64 -3.13 -9.98 2.69
CA LYS A 64 -3.14 -8.71 1.96
C LYS A 64 -3.27 -8.94 0.43
N GLY A 65 -2.57 -9.91 -0.11
CA GLY A 65 -2.67 -10.27 -1.53
C GLY A 65 -4.09 -10.71 -1.93
N GLU A 66 -4.75 -11.50 -1.08
CA GLU A 66 -6.14 -11.92 -1.30
C GLU A 66 -7.11 -10.73 -1.32
N ILE A 67 -6.94 -9.77 -0.40
CA ILE A 67 -7.73 -8.53 -0.38
C ILE A 67 -7.52 -7.76 -1.69
N GLU A 68 -6.27 -7.56 -2.12
CA GLU A 68 -5.97 -6.84 -3.37
C GLU A 68 -6.57 -7.54 -4.60
N ILE A 69 -6.61 -8.87 -4.63
CA ILE A 69 -7.26 -9.64 -5.71
C ILE A 69 -8.77 -9.42 -5.66
N LEU A 70 -9.39 -9.55 -4.49
CA LEU A 70 -10.83 -9.33 -4.33
C LEU A 70 -11.23 -7.91 -4.71
N GLU A 71 -10.50 -6.89 -4.28
CA GLU A 71 -10.73 -5.49 -4.65
C GLU A 71 -10.68 -5.28 -6.17
N LYS A 72 -9.72 -5.91 -6.86
CA LYS A 72 -9.65 -5.87 -8.33
C LYS A 72 -10.87 -6.52 -8.97
N THR A 73 -11.27 -7.70 -8.50
CA THR A 73 -12.45 -8.40 -9.05
C THR A 73 -13.75 -7.60 -8.83
N ILE A 74 -13.92 -6.98 -7.66
CA ILE A 74 -15.06 -6.11 -7.37
C ILE A 74 -15.03 -4.88 -8.28
N ARG A 75 -13.86 -4.26 -8.48
CA ARG A 75 -13.72 -3.13 -9.40
C ARG A 75 -14.13 -3.51 -10.82
N GLU A 76 -13.56 -4.58 -11.38
CA GLU A 76 -13.87 -5.03 -12.74
C GLU A 76 -15.34 -5.39 -12.91
N THR A 77 -15.94 -6.09 -11.95
CA THR A 77 -17.36 -6.45 -12.00
C THR A 77 -18.26 -5.21 -11.89
N SER A 78 -17.93 -4.27 -11.01
CA SER A 78 -18.65 -3.00 -10.90
C SER A 78 -18.60 -2.18 -12.19
N GLU A 79 -17.43 -2.09 -12.83
CA GLU A 79 -17.28 -1.42 -14.13
C GLU A 79 -18.10 -2.11 -15.22
N ARG A 80 -18.11 -3.45 -15.25
CA ARG A 80 -18.95 -4.22 -16.18
C ARG A 80 -20.44 -3.97 -15.95
N LEU A 81 -20.90 -3.87 -14.71
CA LEU A 81 -22.29 -3.56 -14.39
C LEU A 81 -22.68 -2.15 -14.86
N VAL A 82 -21.87 -1.15 -14.55
CA VAL A 82 -22.07 0.24 -15.02
C VAL A 82 -22.10 0.30 -16.55
N ASN A 83 -21.20 -0.43 -17.21
CA ASN A 83 -21.19 -0.55 -18.67
C ASN A 83 -22.43 -1.30 -19.22
N GLY A 84 -22.94 -2.29 -18.49
CA GLY A 84 -24.19 -2.98 -18.79
C GLY A 84 -25.38 -2.02 -18.74
N VAL A 85 -25.46 -1.17 -17.71
CA VAL A 85 -26.48 -0.11 -17.59
C VAL A 85 -26.36 0.88 -18.75
N ALA A 86 -25.15 1.32 -19.08
CA ALA A 86 -24.91 2.15 -20.26
C ALA A 86 -25.32 1.50 -21.58
N SER A 87 -25.20 0.17 -21.70
CA SER A 87 -25.60 -0.59 -22.88
C SER A 87 -27.12 -0.70 -22.99
N ARG A 88 -27.83 -0.90 -21.87
CA ARG A 88 -29.29 -1.06 -21.83
C ARG A 88 -30.06 0.25 -21.92
N TYR A 89 -29.68 1.26 -21.13
CA TYR A 89 -30.40 2.53 -21.00
C TYR A 89 -29.73 3.67 -21.79
N GLY A 90 -28.50 3.46 -22.25
CA GLY A 90 -27.71 4.48 -22.94
C GLY A 90 -26.91 5.37 -21.98
N LYS A 91 -25.79 5.90 -22.48
CA LYS A 91 -24.83 6.73 -21.73
C LYS A 91 -25.31 8.16 -21.40
N ASN A 92 -26.54 8.53 -21.78
CA ASN A 92 -27.17 9.83 -21.46
C ASN A 92 -28.34 9.68 -20.48
N SER A 93 -28.64 8.46 -20.04
CA SER A 93 -29.76 8.15 -19.17
C SER A 93 -29.51 8.58 -17.73
N ARG A 94 -30.59 8.76 -16.97
CA ARG A 94 -30.53 9.10 -15.54
C ARG A 94 -30.03 7.92 -14.72
N GLU A 95 -30.36 6.71 -15.13
CA GLU A 95 -29.94 5.43 -14.56
C GLU A 95 -28.42 5.29 -14.61
N TYR A 96 -27.80 5.67 -15.73
CA TYR A 96 -26.34 5.68 -15.85
C TYR A 96 -25.68 6.67 -14.88
N GLU A 97 -26.27 7.86 -14.71
CA GLU A 97 -25.80 8.84 -13.73
C GLU A 97 -25.96 8.35 -12.29
N MET A 98 -27.06 7.66 -11.98
CA MET A 98 -27.30 7.07 -10.65
C MET A 98 -26.28 5.99 -10.30
N THR A 99 -25.73 5.30 -11.30
CA THR A 99 -24.63 4.34 -11.10
C THR A 99 -23.24 4.98 -10.97
N GLY A 100 -23.17 6.33 -10.91
CA GLY A 100 -21.93 7.09 -10.80
C GLY A 100 -21.25 7.39 -12.14
N GLY A 101 -21.88 7.04 -13.26
CA GLY A 101 -21.42 7.43 -14.59
C GLY A 101 -21.67 8.91 -14.89
N VAL A 102 -20.84 9.54 -15.71
CA VAL A 102 -21.10 10.92 -16.19
C VAL A 102 -21.82 10.85 -17.53
N ARG A 103 -22.99 11.49 -17.65
CA ARG A 103 -23.75 11.53 -18.91
C ARG A 103 -22.89 12.11 -20.04
N LYS A 104 -23.02 11.62 -21.28
CA LYS A 104 -22.22 12.18 -22.41
C LYS A 104 -22.51 13.65 -22.65
N SER A 105 -23.75 14.10 -22.45
CA SER A 105 -24.14 15.51 -22.52
C SER A 105 -23.31 16.37 -21.56
N ASP A 106 -23.12 15.88 -20.34
CA ASP A 106 -22.51 16.63 -19.25
C ASP A 106 -20.99 16.52 -19.29
N ALA A 107 -20.45 15.38 -19.77
CA ALA A 107 -19.04 15.21 -20.07
C ALA A 107 -18.58 16.13 -21.22
N CYS A 108 -19.35 16.20 -22.30
CA CYS A 108 -19.05 17.07 -23.45
C CYS A 108 -19.28 18.55 -23.12
N GLY A 109 -20.36 18.85 -22.37
CA GLY A 109 -20.64 20.18 -21.85
C GLY A 109 -19.56 20.66 -20.88
N GLY A 110 -19.14 19.81 -19.94
CA GLY A 110 -18.17 20.13 -18.90
C GLY A 110 -16.77 20.46 -19.44
N LEU A 111 -16.24 19.67 -20.39
CA LEU A 111 -14.95 19.98 -21.02
C LEU A 111 -15.03 21.27 -21.84
N ARG A 112 -16.10 21.44 -22.62
CA ARG A 112 -16.32 22.66 -23.42
C ARG A 112 -16.51 23.89 -22.55
N LEU A 113 -17.20 23.76 -21.42
CA LEU A 113 -17.39 24.82 -20.42
C LEU A 113 -16.08 25.14 -19.69
N ARG A 114 -15.26 24.15 -19.33
CA ARG A 114 -13.93 24.36 -18.73
C ARG A 114 -13.00 25.09 -19.70
N ILE A 115 -12.92 24.66 -20.96
CA ILE A 115 -12.11 25.31 -22.00
C ILE A 115 -12.58 26.74 -22.25
N ARG A 116 -13.90 26.96 -22.36
CA ARG A 116 -14.49 28.30 -22.50
C ARG A 116 -14.20 29.20 -21.30
N LYS A 117 -14.32 28.68 -20.07
CA LYS A 117 -14.05 29.45 -18.85
C LYS A 117 -12.57 29.85 -18.77
N ALA A 118 -11.65 28.94 -19.11
CA ALA A 118 -10.22 29.21 -19.14
C ALA A 118 -9.82 30.25 -20.20
N THR A 119 -10.46 30.23 -21.38
CA THR A 119 -10.23 31.24 -22.43
C THR A 119 -10.76 32.61 -22.02
N ILE A 120 -11.97 32.68 -21.46
CA ILE A 120 -12.55 33.94 -20.96
C ILE A 120 -11.68 34.56 -19.87
N THR A 121 -11.18 33.76 -18.91
CA THR A 121 -10.30 34.28 -17.85
C THR A 121 -8.98 34.82 -18.41
N ARG A 122 -8.39 34.17 -19.42
CA ARG A 122 -7.13 34.60 -20.03
C ARG A 122 -7.31 35.90 -20.84
N LEU A 123 -8.40 36.01 -21.59
CA LEU A 123 -8.74 37.24 -22.32
C LEU A 123 -9.01 38.41 -21.36
N LYS A 124 -9.70 38.14 -20.25
CA LYS A 124 -9.95 39.14 -19.21
C LYS A 124 -8.65 39.62 -18.57
N SER A 125 -7.74 38.73 -18.18
CA SER A 125 -6.44 39.12 -17.64
C SER A 125 -5.59 39.93 -18.62
N THR A 126 -5.63 39.61 -19.92
CA THR A 126 -4.91 40.40 -20.95
C THR A 126 -5.52 41.77 -21.19
N ALA A 127 -6.85 41.90 -21.04
CA ALA A 127 -7.54 43.18 -21.12
C ALA A 127 -7.22 44.05 -19.90
N ASP A 128 -7.25 43.46 -18.70
CA ASP A 128 -6.92 44.13 -17.44
C ASP A 128 -5.45 44.62 -17.44
N SER A 129 -4.51 43.81 -17.94
CA SER A 129 -3.10 44.23 -18.07
C SER A 129 -2.91 45.36 -19.09
N LYS A 130 -3.69 45.36 -20.17
CA LYS A 130 -3.63 46.39 -21.22
C LYS A 130 -4.30 47.70 -20.79
N ALA A 131 -5.35 47.62 -19.97
CA ALA A 131 -5.96 48.78 -19.33
C ALA A 131 -5.01 49.43 -18.32
N ALA A 132 -4.30 48.62 -17.52
CA ALA A 132 -3.32 49.10 -16.55
C ALA A 132 -2.13 49.84 -17.20
N SER A 133 -1.65 49.37 -18.36
CA SER A 133 -0.57 50.03 -19.11
C SER A 133 -0.99 51.34 -19.79
N THR A 134 -2.29 51.57 -19.98
CA THR A 134 -2.81 52.78 -20.66
C THR A 134 -3.10 53.92 -19.67
N GLN A 135 -3.16 53.65 -18.36
CA GLN A 135 -3.33 54.66 -17.30
C GLN A 135 -2.00 55.25 -16.79
N THR A 136 -0.86 54.69 -17.21
CA THR A 136 0.48 55.13 -16.81
C THR A 136 1.22 55.93 -17.89
N ALA A 137 0.52 56.38 -18.93
CA ALA A 137 1.01 57.31 -19.96
C ALA A 137 0.18 58.59 -19.92
#